data_AF-I0R813-F1
#
_entry.id   AF-I0R813-F1
#
_cell.length_a   1.000
_cell.length_b   1.000
_cell.length_c   1.000
_cell.angle_alpha   90.00
_cell.angle_beta   90.00
_cell.angle_gamma   90.00
#
_symmetry.space_group_name_H-M   'P 1'
#
loop_
_entity.id
_entity.type
_entity.pdbx_description
1 polymer ?
#
loop_
_entity_poly.entity_id
_entity_poly.type
_entity_poly.pdbx_seq_one_letter_code
_entity_poly.pdbx_strand_id
1 'polypeptide(L)'
;MVRRGYDNDIHKRELDNFKEVVVIRKGSRYVTADSNTPFIFDVRNDFKIDNGRGKIAYGLYLCKQDYFDELEKDDLWKEIKRFFNTYDGKVHYSIPLKDLREIAKIIGVDGLIGGR
;
A
#
# COMPACT_ATOMS: atom_id res chain seq x y z
N MET A 1 -5.00 7.68 8.45
CA MET A 1 -5.80 6.63 7.80
C MET A 1 -6.08 7.03 6.36
N VAL A 2 -6.06 6.06 5.45
CA VAL A 2 -6.40 6.25 4.03
C VAL A 2 -7.59 5.39 3.68
N ARG A 3 -8.61 5.96 3.04
CA ARG A 3 -9.67 5.21 2.36
C ARG A 3 -9.29 5.13 0.88
N ARG A 4 -9.15 3.93 0.34
CA ARG A 4 -8.81 3.75 -1.07
C ARG A 4 -10.01 4.03 -1.97
N GLY A 5 -9.78 4.76 -3.05
CA GLY A 5 -10.75 5.09 -4.08
C GLY A 5 -10.61 4.16 -5.30
N TYR A 6 -11.75 3.76 -5.85
CA TYR A 6 -11.78 2.83 -6.99
C TYR A 6 -12.72 3.36 -8.06
N ASP A 7 -12.33 3.16 -9.31
CA ASP A 7 -13.17 3.36 -10.49
C ASP A 7 -13.11 2.11 -11.35
N ASN A 8 -14.27 1.56 -11.73
CA ASN A 8 -14.38 0.29 -12.43
C ASN A 8 -13.48 -0.79 -11.83
N ASP A 9 -13.51 -0.92 -10.50
CA ASP A 9 -12.73 -1.92 -9.77
C ASP A 9 -11.19 -1.72 -9.79
N ILE A 10 -10.69 -0.64 -10.40
CA ILE A 10 -9.26 -0.29 -10.45
C ILE A 10 -8.96 0.79 -9.41
N HIS A 11 -7.89 0.60 -8.62
CA HIS A 11 -7.45 1.58 -7.63
C HIS A 11 -6.97 2.84 -8.34
N LYS A 12 -7.49 4.00 -7.93
CA LYS A 12 -7.15 5.32 -8.47
C LYS A 12 -6.67 6.22 -7.35
N ARG A 13 -5.40 6.65 -7.43
CA ARG A 13 -4.72 7.44 -6.37
C ARG A 13 -5.42 8.76 -6.10
N GLU A 14 -5.97 9.36 -7.14
CA GLU A 14 -6.73 10.61 -7.12
C GLU A 14 -8.08 10.51 -6.40
N LEU A 15 -8.60 9.30 -6.22
CA LEU A 15 -9.85 9.04 -5.49
C LEU A 15 -9.60 8.68 -4.02
N ASP A 16 -8.34 8.57 -3.59
CA ASP A 16 -8.00 8.24 -2.22
C ASP A 16 -8.27 9.39 -1.27
N ASN A 17 -8.83 9.07 -0.10
CA ASN A 17 -9.16 10.06 0.91
C ASN A 17 -8.34 9.84 2.19
N PHE A 18 -7.63 10.89 2.61
CA PHE A 18 -6.82 10.88 3.84
C PHE A 18 -7.60 11.48 4.99
N LYS A 19 -7.70 10.73 6.08
CA LYS A 19 -8.25 11.19 7.35
C LYS A 19 -7.24 10.98 8.46
N GLU A 20 -6.91 12.05 9.18
CA GLU A 20 -6.17 11.95 10.43
C GLU A 20 -7.07 11.31 11.49
N VAL A 21 -6.52 10.34 12.23
CA VAL A 21 -7.26 9.57 13.23
C VAL A 21 -6.37 9.37 14.46
N VAL A 22 -6.99 9.37 15.63
CA VAL A 22 -6.30 9.09 16.89
C VAL A 22 -6.47 7.61 17.22
N VAL A 23 -5.40 6.92 17.63
CA VAL A 23 -5.52 5.56 18.14
C VAL A 23 -6.03 5.60 19.58
N ILE A 24 -7.24 5.12 19.81
CA ILE A 24 -7.89 5.12 21.14
C ILE A 24 -7.67 3.82 21.91
N ARG A 25 -7.32 2.73 21.22
CA ARG A 25 -6.97 1.46 21.87
C ARG A 25 -5.90 0.74 21.07
N LYS A 26 -4.85 0.29 21.76
CA LYS A 26 -3.81 -0.57 21.20
C LYS A 26 -3.78 -1.88 21.97
N GLY A 27 -4.29 -2.95 21.35
CA GLY A 27 -4.11 -4.32 21.81
C GLY A 27 -2.87 -4.97 21.18
N SER A 28 -2.59 -6.22 21.56
CA SER A 28 -1.50 -7.01 20.98
C SER A 28 -1.74 -7.38 19.51
N ARG A 29 -3.01 -7.56 19.12
CA ARG A 29 -3.41 -7.90 17.75
C ARG A 29 -4.18 -6.80 17.04
N TYR A 30 -5.01 -6.06 17.77
CA TYR A 30 -5.93 -5.09 17.18
C TYR A 30 -5.62 -3.67 17.63
N VAL A 31 -5.72 -2.73 16.68
CA VAL A 31 -5.62 -1.29 16.91
C VAL A 31 -6.96 -0.65 16.56
N THR A 32 -7.52 0.13 17.47
CA THR A 32 -8.78 0.85 17.26
C THR A 32 -8.49 2.33 17.04
N ALA A 33 -8.89 2.84 15.87
CA ALA A 33 -8.77 4.24 15.50
C ALA A 33 -10.11 4.97 15.67
N ASP A 34 -10.05 6.15 16.27
CA ASP A 34 -11.20 6.99 16.57
C ASP A 34 -11.78 7.63 15.31
N SER A 35 -13.10 7.60 15.25
CA SER A 35 -13.92 7.95 14.10
C SER A 35 -15.39 7.86 14.54
N ASN A 36 -16.30 8.58 13.85
CA ASN A 36 -17.76 8.49 14.09
C ASN A 36 -18.24 7.03 14.19
N THR A 37 -17.60 6.14 13.42
CA THR A 37 -17.63 4.69 13.64
C THR A 37 -16.19 4.21 13.80
N PRO A 38 -15.80 3.67 14.97
CA PRO A 38 -14.42 3.23 15.21
C PRO A 38 -13.96 2.19 14.19
N PHE A 39 -12.76 2.36 13.66
CA PHE A 39 -12.13 1.38 12.77
C PHE A 39 -11.21 0.45 13.57
N ILE A 40 -11.30 -0.85 13.32
CA ILE A 40 -10.47 -1.87 13.96
C ILE A 40 -9.51 -2.45 12.93
N PHE A 41 -8.21 -2.23 13.14
CA PHE A 41 -7.13 -2.71 12.29
C PHE A 41 -6.45 -3.92 12.93
N ASP A 42 -6.15 -4.96 12.14
CA ASP A 42 -5.42 -6.15 12.59
C ASP A 42 -3.95 -6.03 12.19
N VAL A 43 -3.04 -6.18 13.17
CA VAL A 43 -1.60 -6.22 12.96
C VAL A 43 -1.22 -7.33 11.98
N ARG A 44 -1.93 -8.45 11.98
CA ARG A 44 -1.67 -9.58 11.08
C ARG A 44 -2.03 -9.28 9.62
N ASN A 45 -2.88 -8.29 9.39
CA ASN A 45 -3.27 -7.83 8.06
C ASN A 45 -2.56 -6.51 7.71
N ASP A 46 -1.40 -6.24 8.33
CA ASP A 46 -0.60 -5.04 8.03
C ASP A 46 -1.42 -3.74 8.18
N PHE A 47 -2.33 -3.73 9.17
CA PHE A 47 -3.25 -2.63 9.44
C PHE A 47 -4.11 -2.21 8.23
N LYS A 48 -4.53 -3.18 7.43
CA LYS A 48 -5.46 -3.01 6.29
C LYS A 48 -6.81 -3.65 6.57
N ILE A 49 -7.87 -3.03 6.03
CA ILE A 49 -9.24 -3.51 6.07
C ILE A 49 -9.71 -3.74 4.63
N ASP A 50 -10.25 -4.93 4.35
CA ASP A 50 -10.80 -5.31 3.05
C ASP A 50 -12.21 -4.76 2.83
N ASN A 51 -12.60 -4.51 1.58
CA ASN A 51 -13.95 -4.06 1.19
C ASN A 51 -14.98 -5.20 1.04
N GLY A 52 -14.64 -6.43 1.47
CA GLY A 52 -15.43 -7.64 1.28
C GLY A 52 -15.27 -8.29 -0.11
N ARG A 53 -14.39 -7.74 -0.98
CA ARG A 53 -14.15 -8.22 -2.34
C ARG A 53 -12.66 -8.49 -2.61
N GLY A 54 -11.84 -8.62 -1.57
CA GLY A 54 -10.40 -8.88 -1.71
C GLY A 54 -9.58 -7.63 -2.06
N LYS A 55 -10.14 -6.43 -1.89
CA LYS A 55 -9.45 -5.15 -2.09
C LYS A 55 -9.40 -4.35 -0.81
N ILE A 56 -8.28 -3.68 -0.60
CA ILE A 56 -8.08 -2.82 0.57
C ILE A 56 -9.03 -1.62 0.51
N ALA A 57 -10.00 -1.56 1.42
CA ALA A 57 -10.87 -0.41 1.62
C ALA A 57 -10.16 0.70 2.40
N TYR A 58 -9.45 0.32 3.46
CA TYR A 58 -8.78 1.25 4.37
C TYR A 58 -7.40 0.74 4.77
N GLY A 59 -6.47 1.68 4.96
CA GLY A 59 -5.16 1.41 5.55
C GLY A 59 -4.81 2.43 6.64
N LEU A 60 -4.17 1.96 7.70
CA LEU A 60 -3.64 2.81 8.76
C LEU A 60 -2.12 2.95 8.59
N TYR A 61 -1.67 4.20 8.47
CA TYR A 61 -0.28 4.57 8.24
C TYR A 61 0.14 5.61 9.28
N LEU A 62 1.43 5.64 9.65
CA LEU A 62 1.95 6.64 10.58
C LEU A 62 1.95 8.03 9.94
N CYS A 63 2.28 8.10 8.65
CA CYS A 63 2.19 9.33 7.87
C CYS A 63 1.73 9.09 6.43
N LYS A 64 1.50 10.17 5.68
CA LYS A 64 1.17 10.08 4.25
C LYS A 64 2.31 9.51 3.42
N GLN A 65 3.56 9.75 3.80
CA GLN A 65 4.71 9.27 3.04
C GLN A 65 4.78 7.74 3.04
N ASP A 66 4.53 7.09 4.19
CA ASP A 66 4.50 5.62 4.27
C ASP A 66 3.51 4.99 3.29
N TYR A 67 2.37 5.66 3.09
CA TYR A 67 1.36 5.23 2.12
C TYR A 67 1.87 5.35 0.67
N PHE A 68 2.47 6.49 0.31
CA PHE A 68 3.01 6.69 -1.02
C PHE A 68 4.21 5.77 -1.31
N ASP A 69 5.06 5.53 -0.31
CA ASP A 69 6.17 4.59 -0.40
C ASP A 69 5.67 3.16 -0.63
N GLU A 70 4.58 2.72 0.03
CA GLU A 70 3.94 1.44 -0.25
C GLU A 70 3.46 1.35 -1.70
N LEU A 71 2.78 2.39 -2.19
CA LEU A 71 2.27 2.42 -3.56
C LEU A 71 3.38 2.42 -4.61
N GLU A 72 4.46 3.16 -4.37
CA GLU A 72 5.62 3.20 -5.26
C GLU A 72 6.33 1.84 -5.27
N LYS A 73 6.45 1.21 -4.10
CA LYS A 73 7.02 -0.13 -3.96
C LYS A 73 6.26 -1.15 -4.82
N ASP A 74 4.93 -1.13 -4.76
CA ASP A 74 4.07 -2.02 -5.54
C ASP A 74 4.23 -1.80 -7.06
N ASP A 75 4.39 -0.55 -7.51
CA ASP A 75 4.53 -0.25 -8.93
C ASP A 75 5.92 -0.57 -9.48
N LEU A 76 6.99 -0.19 -8.77
CA LEU A 76 8.36 -0.59 -9.10
C LEU A 76 8.45 -2.11 -9.21
N TRP A 77 7.81 -2.81 -8.28
CA TRP A 77 7.80 -4.25 -8.28
C TRP A 77 7.10 -4.85 -9.51
N LYS A 78 5.93 -4.32 -9.91
CA LYS A 78 5.24 -4.77 -11.14
C LYS A 78 6.14 -4.63 -12.36
N GLU A 79 6.87 -3.51 -12.48
CA GLU A 79 7.75 -3.26 -13.60
C GLU A 79 9.01 -4.15 -13.58
N ILE A 80 9.67 -4.28 -12.44
CA ILE A 80 10.79 -5.22 -12.26
C ILE A 80 10.35 -6.65 -12.60
N LYS A 81 9.19 -7.08 -12.10
CA LYS A 81 8.64 -8.41 -12.39
C LYS A 81 8.33 -8.60 -13.87
N ARG A 82 7.75 -7.59 -14.54
CA ARG A 82 7.53 -7.60 -16.00
C ARG A 82 8.84 -7.76 -16.75
N PHE A 83 9.89 -7.03 -16.34
CA PHE A 83 11.21 -7.08 -16.96
C PHE A 83 11.84 -8.46 -16.86
N PHE A 84 11.90 -9.04 -15.66
CA PHE A 84 12.58 -10.31 -15.44
C PHE A 84 11.74 -11.55 -15.82
N ASN A 85 10.48 -11.38 -16.25
CA ASN A 85 9.53 -12.44 -16.61
C ASN A 85 9.53 -13.62 -15.61
N THR A 86 9.80 -13.35 -14.34
CA THR A 86 10.09 -14.39 -13.34
C THR A 86 8.84 -14.69 -12.53
N TYR A 87 8.52 -15.98 -12.46
CA TYR A 87 7.41 -16.51 -11.69
C TYR A 87 7.92 -17.06 -10.35
N ASP A 88 8.13 -16.18 -9.37
CA ASP A 88 8.09 -16.61 -7.97
C ASP A 88 7.64 -15.45 -7.09
N GLY A 89 6.47 -15.60 -6.45
CA GLY A 89 5.71 -14.61 -5.67
C GLY A 89 6.31 -14.24 -4.30
N LYS A 90 7.35 -14.95 -3.84
CA LYS A 90 7.70 -14.99 -2.41
C LYS A 90 8.86 -14.09 -1.98
N VAL A 91 9.68 -13.58 -2.91
CA VAL A 91 10.83 -12.69 -2.62
C VAL A 91 10.40 -11.21 -2.43
N HIS A 92 9.11 -10.91 -2.55
CA HIS A 92 8.56 -9.59 -2.93
C HIS A 92 8.52 -8.59 -1.77
N TYR A 93 8.23 -9.07 -0.56
CA TYR A 93 7.94 -8.19 0.58
C TYR A 93 9.18 -7.77 1.36
N SER A 94 10.30 -8.49 1.23
CA SER A 94 11.52 -8.26 2.01
C SER A 94 12.45 -7.20 1.42
N ILE A 95 12.36 -6.89 0.13
CA ILE A 95 13.26 -5.91 -0.51
C ILE A 95 12.86 -4.48 -0.08
N PRO A 96 13.79 -3.68 0.49
CA PRO A 96 13.55 -2.27 0.79
C PRO A 96 13.22 -1.45 -0.46
N LEU A 97 12.41 -0.39 -0.32
CA LEU A 97 12.08 0.52 -1.43
C LEU A 97 13.33 1.13 -2.08
N LYS A 98 14.36 1.44 -1.28
CA LYS A 98 15.64 1.97 -1.76
C LYS A 98 16.30 1.02 -2.76
N ASP A 99 16.37 -0.26 -2.42
CA ASP A 99 17.01 -1.28 -3.24
C ASP A 99 16.17 -1.55 -4.50
N LEU A 100 14.83 -1.50 -4.40
CA LEU A 100 13.95 -1.58 -5.56
C LEU A 100 14.15 -0.41 -6.52
N ARG A 101 14.30 0.82 -6.02
CA ARG A 101 14.65 1.99 -6.84
C ARG A 101 15.99 1.79 -7.54
N GLU A 102 16.97 1.21 -6.86
CA GLU A 102 18.29 0.93 -7.45
C GLU A 102 18.21 -0.13 -8.55
N ILE A 103 17.48 -1.22 -8.32
CA ILE A 103 17.21 -2.24 -9.34
C ILE A 103 16.48 -1.63 -10.54
N ALA A 104 15.42 -0.83 -10.29
CA ALA A 104 14.65 -0.19 -11.34
C ALA A 104 15.49 0.75 -12.22
N LYS A 105 16.43 1.49 -11.61
CA LYS A 105 17.43 2.30 -12.33
C LYS A 105 18.36 1.44 -13.18
N ILE A 106 18.88 0.34 -12.64
CA ILE A 106 19.79 -0.57 -13.35
C ILE A 106 19.13 -1.15 -14.61
N ILE A 107 17.84 -1.52 -14.53
CA ILE A 107 17.09 -2.09 -15.65
C ILE A 107 16.38 -1.04 -16.53
N GLY A 108 16.47 0.24 -16.18
CA GLY A 108 15.93 1.36 -16.96
C GLY A 108 14.40 1.49 -16.95
N VAL A 109 13.72 1.08 -15.88
CA VAL A 109 12.23 1.17 -15.74
C VAL A 109 11.76 2.22 -14.73
N ASP A 110 12.67 2.93 -14.08
CA ASP A 110 12.38 3.95 -13.06
C ASP A 110 11.56 5.14 -13.60
N GLY A 111 11.70 5.48 -14.88
CA GLY A 111 10.93 6.54 -15.55
C GLY A 111 9.53 6.16 -16.05
N LEU A 112 9.15 4.87 -16.03
CA LEU A 112 7.86 4.40 -16.55
C LEU A 112 6.70 4.56 -15.56
N ILE A 113 7.00 4.89 -14.30
CA ILE A 113 6.06 4.86 -13.18
C ILE A 113 5.40 6.24 -12.93
N GLY A 114 5.91 7.29 -13.57
CA GLY A 114 5.41 8.68 -13.45
C GLY A 114 4.59 9.18 -14.64
N GLY A 115 4.33 8.35 -15.65
CA GLY A 115 3.69 8.75 -16.90
C GLY A 115 2.68 7.75 -17.40
N ARG A 116 1.44 7.82 -16.89
CA ARG A 116 0.19 7.47 -17.58
C ARG A 116 -1.02 7.88 -16.75
#